data_AF-A0A2M7C476-F1
#
_entry.id   AF-A0A2M7C476-F1
#
_cell.length_a   1.000
_cell.length_b   1.000
_cell.length_c   1.000
_cell.angle_alpha   90.00
_cell.angle_beta   90.00
_cell.angle_gamma   90.00
#
_symmetry.space_group_name_H-M   'P 1'
#
loop_
_entity.id
_entity.type
_entity.pdbx_description
1 polymer ?
#
loop_
_entity_poly.entity_id
_entity_poly.type
_entity_poly.pdbx_seq_one_letter_code
_entity_poly.pdbx_strand_id
1 'polypeptide(L)'
;MCVGGLGFIGYLSALSQALYGGWGATNANIAIGAISAVVDNIPVMFAVLTMQPDMSIGQWLLVTMTAGVGGSLLSIGSAAGVALMGQARGSYTFLAHLKWTPVIALGYAASIAAHLLINGRLF
;
A
#
# COMPACT_ATOMS: atom_id res chain seq x y z
N MET A 1 16.37 5.91 6.11
CA MET A 1 16.81 6.53 7.38
C MET A 1 15.67 6.79 8.35
N CYS A 2 14.56 7.45 7.98
CA CYS A 2 13.49 7.80 8.93
C CYS A 2 12.72 6.60 9.52
N VAL A 3 12.43 5.56 8.73
CA VAL A 3 11.73 4.35 9.21
C VAL A 3 12.59 3.58 10.23
N GLY A 4 13.90 3.50 10.01
CA GLY A 4 14.83 2.92 10.97
C GLY A 4 14.90 3.70 12.29
N GLY A 5 14.80 5.04 12.23
CA GLY A 5 14.71 5.90 13.41
C GLY A 5 13.40 5.70 14.20
N LEU A 6 12.27 5.58 13.51
CA LEU A 6 10.98 5.27 14.15
C LEU A 6 10.99 3.88 14.82
N GLY A 7 11.76 2.93 14.27
CA GLY A 7 11.95 1.59 14.84
C GLY A 7 12.77 1.64 16.12
N PHE A 8 13.87 2.40 16.10
CA PHE A 8 14.74 2.61 17.25
C PHE A 8 14.02 3.27 18.44
N ILE A 9 13.07 4.18 18.18
CA ILE A 9 12.32 4.91 19.22
C ILE A 9 11.07 4.11 19.68
N GLY A 10 10.81 2.92 19.13
CA GLY A 10 9.69 2.05 19.54
C GLY A 10 8.33 2.41 18.95
N TYR A 11 8.24 3.49 18.14
CA TYR A 11 6.99 3.90 17.49
C TYR A 11 6.47 2.85 16.50
N LEU A 12 7.35 2.08 15.84
CA LEU A 12 6.89 0.98 14.98
C LEU A 12 6.15 -0.11 15.77
N SER A 13 6.55 -0.38 17.01
CA SER A 13 5.87 -1.37 17.85
C SER A 13 4.46 -0.90 18.25
N ALA A 14 4.33 0.35 18.69
CA ALA A 14 3.04 0.94 19.02
C ALA A 14 2.10 0.98 17.80
N LEU A 15 2.65 1.32 16.62
CA LEU A 15 1.91 1.39 15.38
C LEU A 15 1.51 -0.02 14.88
N SER A 16 2.37 -1.02 15.06
CA SER A 16 2.06 -2.43 14.81
C SER A 16 0.89 -2.91 15.68
N GLN A 17 0.92 -2.63 16.98
CA GLN A 17 -0.15 -3.01 17.90
C GLN A 17 -1.47 -2.31 17.58
N ALA A 18 -1.43 -1.02 17.25
CA ALA A 18 -2.62 -0.26 16.87
C ALA A 18 -3.25 -0.79 15.58
N LEU A 19 -2.45 -1.04 14.53
CA LEU A 19 -2.93 -1.50 13.24
C LEU A 19 -3.30 -2.99 13.27
N TYR A 20 -2.35 -3.86 13.57
CA TYR A 20 -2.53 -5.31 13.42
C TYR A 20 -3.25 -5.93 14.63
N GLY A 21 -3.04 -5.40 15.84
CA GLY A 21 -3.72 -5.87 17.05
C GLY A 21 -5.14 -5.31 17.21
N GLY A 22 -5.38 -4.07 16.77
CA GLY A 22 -6.68 -3.40 16.88
C GLY A 22 -7.60 -3.60 15.66
N TRP A 23 -7.09 -3.30 14.45
CA TRP A 23 -7.91 -3.29 13.23
C TRP A 23 -7.94 -4.65 12.52
N GLY A 24 -7.04 -5.55 12.88
CA GLY A 24 -6.83 -6.83 12.23
C GLY A 24 -6.02 -6.71 10.94
N ALA A 25 -5.28 -7.78 10.59
CA ALA A 25 -4.34 -7.79 9.48
C ALA A 25 -4.97 -7.38 8.14
N THR A 26 -6.18 -7.85 7.82
CA THR A 26 -6.84 -7.50 6.55
C THR A 26 -7.04 -6.00 6.39
N ASN A 27 -7.63 -5.34 7.40
CA ASN A 27 -7.93 -3.90 7.34
C ASN A 27 -6.64 -3.07 7.37
N ALA A 28 -5.67 -3.48 8.18
CA ALA A 28 -4.35 -2.87 8.22
C ALA A 28 -3.66 -2.92 6.84
N ASN A 29 -3.66 -4.09 6.19
CA ASN A 29 -3.02 -4.30 4.89
C ASN A 29 -3.68 -3.50 3.76
N ILE A 30 -5.01 -3.39 3.79
CA ILE A 30 -5.77 -2.55 2.83
C ILE A 30 -5.48 -1.06 3.07
N ALA A 31 -5.44 -0.61 4.32
CA ALA A 31 -5.13 0.78 4.66
C ALA A 31 -3.69 1.16 4.29
N ILE A 32 -2.73 0.28 4.59
CA ILE A 32 -1.31 0.45 4.24
C ILE A 32 -1.13 0.55 2.72
N GLY A 33 -1.83 -0.29 1.95
CA GLY A 33 -1.81 -0.20 0.50
C GLY A 33 -2.33 1.15 -0.01
N ALA A 34 -3.42 1.66 0.56
CA ALA A 34 -3.94 2.97 0.21
C ALA A 34 -2.95 4.11 0.59
N ILE A 35 -2.29 4.01 1.74
CA ILE A 35 -1.22 4.94 2.16
C ILE A 35 -0.06 4.91 1.15
N SER A 36 0.20 3.77 0.52
CA SER A 36 1.22 3.66 -0.52
C SER A 36 0.92 4.49 -1.78
N ALA A 37 -0.28 5.05 -1.91
CA ALA A 37 -0.60 6.03 -2.96
C ALA A 37 0.14 7.37 -2.77
N VAL A 38 0.59 7.66 -1.55
CA VAL A 38 1.28 8.89 -1.17
C VAL A 38 2.74 8.60 -0.83
N VAL A 39 3.00 7.49 -0.14
CA VAL A 39 4.34 7.04 0.23
C VAL A 39 4.76 5.92 -0.70
N ASP A 40 5.99 5.96 -1.22
CA ASP A 40 6.48 4.88 -2.08
C ASP A 40 6.37 3.50 -1.42
N ASN A 41 6.20 2.46 -2.23
CA ASN A 41 5.97 1.11 -1.72
C ASN A 41 7.22 0.53 -1.00
N ILE A 42 8.43 0.98 -1.33
CA ILE A 42 9.67 0.49 -0.71
C ILE A 42 9.75 0.88 0.78
N PRO A 43 9.64 2.17 1.17
CA PRO A 43 9.64 2.54 2.58
C PRO A 43 8.46 1.95 3.37
N VAL A 44 7.28 1.85 2.75
CA VAL A 44 6.09 1.27 3.39
C VAL A 44 6.32 -0.20 3.72
N MET A 45 6.77 -1.01 2.75
CA MET A 45 7.05 -2.42 2.98
C MET A 45 8.20 -2.63 3.96
N PHE A 46 9.24 -1.78 3.91
CA PHE A 46 10.31 -1.81 4.90
C PHE A 46 9.78 -1.57 6.33
N ALA A 47 8.82 -0.66 6.52
CA ALA A 47 8.18 -0.44 7.81
C ALA A 47 7.40 -1.67 8.28
N VAL A 48 6.58 -2.28 7.41
CA VAL A 48 5.81 -3.48 7.76
C VAL A 48 6.71 -4.66 8.12
N LEU A 49 7.77 -4.89 7.34
CA LEU A 49 8.77 -5.93 7.64
C LEU A 49 9.47 -5.69 8.97
N THR A 50 9.79 -4.43 9.29
CA THR A 50 10.42 -4.06 10.57
C THR A 50 9.47 -4.22 11.76
N MET A 51 8.17 -3.99 11.56
CA MET A 51 7.14 -4.24 12.59
C MET A 51 6.96 -5.73 12.89
N GLN A 52 7.31 -6.59 11.92
CA GLN A 52 7.19 -8.05 11.98
C GLN A 52 5.86 -8.52 12.61
N PRO A 53 4.70 -8.08 12.09
CA PRO A 53 3.40 -8.50 12.63
C PRO A 53 3.20 -10.00 12.43
N ASP A 54 2.58 -10.66 13.40
CA ASP A 54 2.18 -12.05 13.28
C ASP A 54 0.91 -12.15 12.43
N MET A 55 1.05 -12.62 11.19
CA MET A 55 -0.05 -12.75 10.24
C MET A 55 0.21 -13.88 9.24
N SER A 56 -0.87 -14.47 8.73
CA SER A 56 -0.81 -15.59 7.80
C SER A 56 -0.17 -15.22 6.45
N ILE A 57 0.27 -16.23 5.71
CA ILE A 57 0.89 -16.00 4.39
C ILE A 57 -0.06 -15.29 3.42
N GLY A 58 -1.37 -15.53 3.52
CA GLY A 58 -2.39 -14.80 2.75
C GLY A 58 -2.37 -13.29 3.02
N GLN A 59 -2.09 -12.88 4.26
CA GLN A 59 -1.97 -11.48 4.66
C GLN A 59 -0.67 -10.84 4.17
N TRP A 60 0.45 -11.58 4.22
CA TRP A 60 1.72 -11.12 3.63
C TRP A 60 1.63 -10.88 2.13
N LEU A 61 0.94 -11.78 1.42
CA LEU A 61 0.65 -11.59 0.00
C LEU A 61 -0.31 -10.42 -0.23
N LEU A 62 -1.32 -10.26 0.64
CA LEU A 62 -2.27 -9.15 0.56
C LEU A 62 -1.54 -7.81 0.68
N VAL A 63 -0.72 -7.59 1.71
CA VAL A 63 0.00 -6.31 1.92
C VAL A 63 0.97 -6.01 0.78
N THR A 64 1.64 -7.04 0.26
CA THR A 64 2.56 -6.89 -0.87
C THR A 64 1.82 -6.44 -2.12
N MET A 65 0.68 -7.06 -2.40
CA MET A 65 -0.18 -6.69 -3.53
C MET A 65 -0.80 -5.32 -3.33
N THR A 66 -1.36 -5.01 -2.15
CA THR A 66 -2.02 -3.73 -1.89
C THR A 66 -1.03 -2.57 -1.89
N ALA A 67 0.19 -2.74 -1.37
CA ALA A 67 1.26 -1.73 -1.50
C ALA A 67 1.70 -1.55 -2.96
N GLY A 68 1.82 -2.64 -3.73
CA GLY A 68 2.16 -2.59 -5.15
C GLY A 68 1.11 -1.87 -6.01
N VAL A 69 -0.18 -2.21 -5.83
CA VAL A 69 -1.28 -1.63 -6.61
C VAL A 69 -1.67 -0.24 -6.09
N GLY A 70 -1.60 -0.02 -4.78
CA GLY A 70 -2.03 1.22 -4.13
C GLY A 70 -1.27 2.46 -4.60
N GLY A 71 0.01 2.34 -4.95
CA GLY A 71 0.81 3.41 -5.57
C GLY A 71 0.21 4.01 -6.84
N SER A 72 -0.66 3.27 -7.54
CA SER A 72 -1.34 3.74 -8.76
C SER A 72 -2.50 4.71 -8.51
N LEU A 73 -3.04 4.79 -7.28
CA LEU A 73 -4.26 5.56 -6.99
C LEU A 73 -4.12 7.07 -7.24
N LEU A 74 -2.93 7.65 -6.99
CA LEU A 74 -2.69 9.09 -7.08
C LEU A 74 -1.61 9.50 -8.10
N SER A 75 -1.04 8.56 -8.88
CA SER A 75 0.07 8.77 -9.84
C SER A 75 1.39 9.31 -9.26
N ILE A 76 1.39 9.97 -8.10
CA ILE A 76 2.58 10.48 -7.41
C ILE A 76 3.23 9.39 -6.55
N GLY A 77 2.45 8.47 -6.01
CA GLY A 77 2.92 7.35 -5.18
C GLY A 77 3.69 6.25 -5.92
N SER A 78 4.00 6.44 -7.21
CA SER A 78 4.76 5.47 -7.98
C SER A 78 5.72 6.17 -8.95
N ALA A 79 6.97 5.71 -8.98
CA ALA A 79 7.98 6.18 -9.92
C ALA A 79 7.53 6.11 -11.39
N ALA A 80 6.75 5.09 -11.75
CA ALA A 80 6.19 4.95 -13.10
C ALA A 80 5.21 6.08 -13.44
N GLY A 81 4.34 6.47 -12.49
CA GLY A 81 3.39 7.57 -12.67
C GLY A 81 4.08 8.92 -12.78
N VAL A 82 5.08 9.17 -11.94
CA VAL A 82 5.90 10.39 -12.00
C VAL A 82 6.70 10.47 -13.32
N ALA A 83 7.28 9.36 -13.77
CA ALA A 83 7.99 9.29 -15.05
C ALA A 83 7.05 9.56 -16.23
N LEU A 84 5.86 8.96 -16.24
CA LEU A 84 4.87 9.18 -17.30
C LEU A 84 4.43 10.64 -17.37
N MET A 85 4.15 11.28 -16.22
CA MET A 85 3.82 12.71 -16.16
C MET A 85 4.95 13.60 -16.68
N GLY A 86 6.22 13.23 -16.42
CA GLY A 86 7.39 13.95 -16.93
C GLY A 86 7.58 13.82 -18.45
N GLN A 87 7.30 12.64 -19.02
CA GLN A 87 7.46 12.36 -20.45
C GLN A 87 6.27 12.87 -21.28
N ALA A 88 5.04 12.72 -20.78
CA ALA A 88 3.82 13.04 -21.50
C ALA A 88 3.42 14.52 -21.34
N ARG A 89 4.37 15.42 -21.61
CA ARG A 89 4.29 16.89 -21.45
C ARG A 89 2.91 17.47 -21.80
N GLY A 90 2.06 17.64 -20.78
CA GLY A 90 0.72 18.25 -20.88
C GLY A 90 -0.43 17.29 -21.18
N SER A 91 -0.19 16.10 -21.74
CA SER A 91 -1.23 15.11 -22.03
C SER A 91 -1.63 14.27 -20.82
N TYR A 92 -0.69 14.04 -19.89
CA TYR A 92 -0.94 13.30 -18.66
C TYR A 92 -0.43 14.10 -17.45
N THR A 93 -1.37 14.53 -16.61
CA THR A 93 -1.12 15.35 -15.42
C THR A 93 -1.77 14.73 -14.19
N PHE A 94 -1.32 15.15 -13.00
CA PHE A 94 -1.92 14.70 -11.74
C PHE A 94 -3.43 14.91 -11.70
N LEU A 95 -3.94 16.08 -12.12
CA LEU A 95 -5.38 16.35 -12.13
C LEU A 95 -6.13 15.50 -13.16
N ALA A 96 -5.51 15.21 -14.30
CA ALA A 96 -6.10 14.30 -15.27
C ALA A 96 -6.20 12.87 -14.69
N HIS A 97 -5.17 12.41 -13.99
CA HIS A 97 -5.19 11.11 -13.31
C HIS A 97 -6.22 11.08 -12.17
N LEU A 98 -6.33 12.14 -11.39
CA LEU A 98 -7.25 12.24 -10.26
C LEU A 98 -8.72 12.06 -10.69
N LYS A 99 -9.09 12.50 -11.89
CA LYS A 99 -10.41 12.25 -12.48
C LYS A 99 -10.72 10.76 -12.66
N TRP A 100 -9.68 9.94 -12.89
CA TRP A 100 -9.79 8.49 -13.06
C TRP A 100 -9.55 7.71 -11.77
N THR A 101 -9.10 8.36 -10.69
CA THR A 101 -8.90 7.72 -9.38
C THR A 101 -10.09 6.87 -8.91
N PRO A 102 -11.37 7.25 -9.09
CA PRO A 102 -12.49 6.38 -8.71
C PRO A 102 -12.49 5.04 -9.45
N VAL A 103 -12.18 5.04 -10.76
CA VAL A 103 -12.09 3.81 -11.57
C VAL A 103 -10.87 2.98 -11.17
N ILE A 104 -9.75 3.64 -10.89
CA ILE A 104 -8.53 2.97 -10.41
C ILE A 104 -8.77 2.36 -9.01
N ALA A 105 -9.51 3.04 -8.15
CA ALA A 105 -9.92 2.54 -6.84
C ALA A 105 -10.83 1.31 -6.95
N LEU A 106 -11.69 1.22 -7.98
CA LEU A 106 -12.40 -0.03 -8.27
C LEU A 106 -11.42 -1.16 -8.64
N GLY A 107 -10.37 -0.88 -9.41
CA GLY A 107 -9.31 -1.85 -9.68
C GLY A 107 -8.57 -2.30 -8.42
N TYR A 108 -8.32 -1.38 -7.49
CA TYR A 108 -7.74 -1.70 -6.18
C TYR A 108 -8.67 -2.58 -5.33
N ALA A 109 -9.96 -2.27 -5.27
CA ALA A 109 -10.94 -3.11 -4.58
C ALA A 109 -11.08 -4.50 -5.25
N ALA A 110 -11.06 -4.54 -6.57
CA ALA A 110 -11.14 -5.77 -7.35
C ALA A 110 -9.91 -6.67 -7.13
N SER A 111 -8.70 -6.10 -7.02
CA SER A 111 -7.49 -6.89 -6.74
C SER A 111 -7.54 -7.51 -5.35
N ILE A 112 -8.04 -6.78 -4.35
CA ILE A 112 -8.28 -7.31 -3.00
C ILE A 112 -9.31 -8.45 -3.04
N ALA A 113 -10.46 -8.23 -3.68
CA ALA A 113 -11.49 -9.25 -3.78
C ALA A 113 -10.97 -10.51 -4.49
N ALA A 114 -10.25 -10.34 -5.60
CA ALA A 114 -9.63 -11.45 -6.33
C ALA A 114 -8.60 -12.20 -5.46
N HIS A 115 -7.78 -11.49 -4.69
CA HIS A 115 -6.82 -12.10 -3.77
C HIS A 115 -7.52 -12.93 -2.70
N LEU A 116 -8.56 -12.40 -2.06
CA LEU A 116 -9.33 -13.12 -1.04
C LEU A 116 -10.03 -14.36 -1.63
N LEU A 117 -10.53 -14.28 -2.85
CA LEU A 117 -11.19 -15.40 -3.53
C LEU A 117 -10.19 -16.51 -3.93
N ILE A 118 -9.06 -16.14 -4.55
CA ILE A 118 -8.08 -17.10 -5.07
C ILE A 118 -7.23 -17.70 -3.93
N ASN A 119 -6.86 -16.87 -2.95
CA ASN A 119 -5.95 -17.23 -1.88
C ASN A 119 -6.66 -17.49 -0.55
N GLY A 120 -7.99 -17.65 -0.52
CA GLY A 120 -8.77 -17.86 0.70
C GLY A 120 -8.23 -18.97 1.63
N ARG A 121 -7.62 -20.01 1.06
CA ARG A 121 -6.98 -21.12 1.82
C ARG A 121 -5.71 -20.73 2.60
N LEU A 122 -5.15 -19.56 2.35
CA LEU A 122 -3.89 -19.07 2.93
C LEU A 122 -4.12 -18.12 4.12
N PHE A 123 -5.38 -17.85 4.46
CA PHE A 123 -5.77 -16.89 5.48
C PHE A 123 -5.90 -17.51 6.86
#